data_AF-A0A024G4M2-F1
#
_entry.id   AF-A0A024G4M2-F1
#
_cell.length_a   1.000
_cell.length_b   1.000
_cell.length_c   1.000
_cell.angle_alpha   90.00
_cell.angle_beta   90.00
_cell.angle_gamma   90.00
#
_symmetry.space_group_name_H-M   'P 1'
#
loop_
_entity.id
_entity.type
_entity.pdbx_description
1 polymer ?
#
loop_
_entity_poly.entity_id
_entity_poly.type
_entity_poly.pdbx_seq_one_letter_code
_entity_poly.pdbx_strand_id
1 'polypeptide(L)'
;MHGRVKSVERAIDEKKTENDRIEDLNKVKMYKDIVSKVLRMKNESVYDAQVALPLTRHLLLLNQEFHIVWGYRRAIILHMSKKEDITERSKMDLGKEELKLTFEALQRNPKSYAAWFHRQWVLDRNLVENVQKEIHLCEKLLELDERNFHCWNYRRYVARKIGMDREEELQFSTIKIEQNFSNYSALHHRTISLPTPLTKDIILEEINLVQQAVFTEPDDQSVWFYYRWLIQNAVDLGKNETTSESFDLHSFIQSQIIWVQELYEMEASAKWVLVTLAALHDRLCILTTNGADAQDTRDKSQALYRKLCDHIDPNHKHYYEYRIKHFTT
;
A
#
# COMPACT_ATOMS: atom_id res chain seq x y z
N MET A 1 8.28 -16.54 -1.70
CA MET A 1 7.77 -16.28 -3.07
C MET A 1 8.62 -15.19 -3.69
N HIS A 2 9.51 -15.50 -4.64
CA HIS A 2 10.28 -14.48 -5.38
C HIS A 2 10.02 -14.70 -6.87
N GLY A 3 9.64 -13.64 -7.57
CA GLY A 3 9.43 -13.61 -9.02
C GLY A 3 10.76 -13.67 -9.76
N ARG A 4 11.42 -14.83 -9.73
CA ARG A 4 12.66 -15.06 -10.46
C ARG A 4 12.36 -15.33 -11.93
N VAL A 5 13.08 -14.65 -12.82
CA VAL A 5 12.99 -14.89 -14.26
C VAL A 5 13.63 -16.24 -14.57
N LYS A 6 12.81 -17.24 -14.92
CA LYS A 6 13.24 -18.64 -15.10
C LYS A 6 14.41 -18.81 -16.09
N SER A 7 14.48 -17.97 -17.13
CA SER A 7 15.59 -18.03 -18.11
C SER A 7 16.92 -17.61 -17.50
N VAL A 8 16.92 -16.58 -16.64
CA VAL A 8 18.12 -16.11 -15.93
C VAL A 8 18.61 -17.15 -14.94
N GLU A 9 17.69 -17.74 -14.15
CA GLU A 9 18.03 -18.80 -13.19
C GLU A 9 18.61 -20.05 -13.89
N ARG A 10 18.05 -20.45 -15.03
CA ARG A 10 18.59 -21.56 -15.82
C ARG A 10 19.99 -21.27 -16.34
N ALA A 11 20.22 -20.06 -16.87
CA ALA A 11 21.54 -19.67 -17.36
C ALA A 11 22.60 -19.59 -16.24
N ILE A 12 22.19 -19.23 -15.01
CA ILE A 12 23.07 -19.28 -13.83
C ILE A 12 23.39 -20.73 -13.47
N ASP A 13 22.39 -21.61 -13.44
CA ASP A 13 22.56 -23.01 -13.05
C ASP A 13 23.39 -23.81 -14.06
N GLU A 14 23.26 -23.51 -15.36
CA GLU A 14 24.08 -24.08 -16.44
C GLU A 14 25.56 -23.68 -16.34
N LYS A 15 25.86 -22.52 -15.74
CA LYS A 15 27.24 -22.03 -15.53
C LYS A 15 27.89 -22.53 -14.24
N LYS A 16 27.14 -23.21 -13.36
CA LYS A 16 27.69 -23.73 -12.11
C LYS A 16 28.64 -24.88 -12.37
N THR A 17 29.83 -24.79 -11.79
CA THR A 17 30.79 -25.89 -11.76
C THR A 17 30.34 -26.99 -10.80
N GLU A 18 30.95 -28.17 -10.89
CA GLU A 18 30.69 -29.25 -9.93
C GLU A 18 31.06 -28.83 -8.49
N ASN A 19 32.12 -28.03 -8.33
CA ASN A 19 32.50 -27.50 -7.03
C ASN A 19 31.43 -26.57 -6.45
N ASP A 20 30.82 -25.70 -7.28
CA ASP A 20 29.73 -24.81 -6.84
C ASP A 20 28.51 -25.62 -6.37
N ARG A 21 28.20 -26.72 -7.07
CA ARG A 21 27.10 -27.63 -6.70
C ARG A 21 27.38 -28.34 -5.37
N ILE A 22 28.61 -28.80 -5.16
CA ILE A 22 29.04 -29.40 -3.88
C ILE A 22 28.93 -28.38 -2.75
N GLU A 23 29.35 -27.13 -2.97
CA GLU A 23 29.23 -26.06 -1.98
C GLU A 23 27.75 -25.76 -1.63
N ASP A 24 26.89 -25.67 -2.64
CA ASP A 24 25.44 -25.48 -2.43
C ASP A 24 24.81 -26.63 -1.65
N LEU A 25 25.17 -27.88 -1.97
CA LEU A 25 24.70 -29.05 -1.22
C LEU A 25 25.17 -29.03 0.24
N ASN A 26 26.41 -28.62 0.49
CA ASN A 26 26.95 -28.46 1.84
C ASN A 26 26.19 -27.37 2.61
N LYS A 27 25.90 -26.22 1.99
CA LYS A 27 25.05 -25.16 2.59
C LYS A 27 23.66 -25.68 2.92
N VAL A 28 23.03 -26.45 2.02
CA VAL A 28 21.71 -27.05 2.26
C VAL A 28 21.76 -28.05 3.41
N LYS A 29 22.81 -28.88 3.50
CA LYS A 29 22.99 -29.84 4.60
C LYS A 29 23.12 -29.10 5.93
N MET A 30 24.02 -28.12 6.02
CA MET A 30 24.19 -27.30 7.22
C MET A 30 22.88 -26.61 7.63
N TYR A 31 22.14 -26.06 6.66
CA TYR A 31 20.83 -25.48 6.92
C TYR A 31 19.86 -26.50 7.53
N LYS A 32 19.74 -27.69 6.93
CA LYS A 32 18.86 -28.77 7.43
C LYS A 32 19.23 -29.21 8.84
N ASP A 33 20.52 -29.28 9.16
CA ASP A 33 21.00 -29.68 10.48
C ASP A 33 20.61 -28.65 11.55
N ILE A 34 20.82 -27.36 11.26
CA ILE A 34 20.44 -26.26 12.16
C ILE A 34 18.92 -26.20 12.33
N VAL A 35 18.15 -26.33 11.24
CA VAL A 35 16.68 -26.38 11.30
C VAL A 35 16.22 -27.53 12.18
N SER A 36 16.74 -28.73 11.97
CA SER A 36 16.36 -29.92 12.76
C SER A 36 16.66 -29.72 14.24
N LYS A 37 17.82 -29.13 14.58
CA LYS A 37 18.17 -28.79 15.95
C LYS A 37 17.19 -27.79 16.57
N VAL A 38 16.91 -26.67 15.89
CA VAL A 38 16.00 -25.63 16.39
C VAL A 38 14.58 -26.14 16.55
N LEU A 39 14.08 -26.94 15.60
CA LEU A 39 12.74 -27.52 15.70
C LEU A 39 12.63 -28.55 16.83
N ARG A 40 13.68 -29.35 17.06
CA ARG A 40 13.73 -30.24 18.22
C ARG A 40 13.70 -29.45 19.54
N MET A 41 14.56 -28.43 19.68
CA MET A 41 14.56 -27.56 20.86
C MET A 41 13.20 -26.91 21.11
N LYS A 42 12.51 -26.46 20.05
CA LYS A 42 11.13 -25.94 20.13
C LYS A 42 10.17 -27.01 20.65
N ASN A 43 10.19 -28.21 20.10
CA ASN A 43 9.26 -29.29 20.48
C ASN A 43 9.49 -29.75 21.92
N GLU A 44 10.74 -29.74 22.38
CA GLU A 44 11.15 -30.05 23.75
C GLU A 44 11.00 -28.86 24.70
N SER A 45 10.50 -27.71 24.23
CA SER A 45 10.35 -26.47 25.03
C SER A 45 11.64 -26.00 25.71
N VAL A 46 12.79 -26.20 25.06
CA VAL A 46 14.09 -25.71 25.54
C VAL A 46 14.15 -24.20 25.32
N TYR A 47 14.15 -23.40 26.37
CA TYR A 47 14.15 -21.93 26.30
C TYR A 47 15.45 -21.28 26.77
N ASP A 48 16.57 -22.00 26.68
CA ASP A 48 17.89 -21.42 26.93
C ASP A 48 18.20 -20.34 25.90
N ALA A 49 18.14 -19.08 26.34
CA ALA A 49 18.32 -17.92 25.48
C ALA A 49 19.73 -17.80 24.91
N GLN A 50 20.76 -18.21 25.66
CA GLN A 50 22.16 -18.10 25.24
C GLN A 50 22.43 -18.99 24.03
N VAL A 51 21.76 -20.15 23.95
CA VAL A 51 21.90 -21.10 22.85
C VAL A 51 20.84 -20.87 21.76
N ALA A 52 19.59 -20.66 22.14
CA ALA A 52 18.47 -20.65 21.19
C ALA A 52 18.36 -19.34 20.40
N LEU A 53 18.68 -18.17 20.99
CA LEU A 53 18.61 -16.90 20.26
C LEU A 53 19.66 -16.80 19.13
N PRO A 54 20.93 -17.20 19.30
CA PRO A 54 21.87 -17.20 18.17
C PRO A 54 21.47 -18.15 17.04
N LEU A 55 20.99 -19.36 17.37
CA LEU A 55 20.56 -20.34 16.36
C LEU A 55 19.33 -19.87 15.58
N THR A 56 18.32 -19.34 16.27
CA THR A 56 17.13 -18.77 15.60
C THR A 56 17.50 -17.55 14.76
N ARG A 57 18.39 -16.66 15.24
CA ARG A 57 18.91 -15.53 14.44
C ARG A 57 19.53 -16.02 13.13
N HIS A 58 20.43 -16.99 13.21
CA HIS A 58 21.10 -17.52 12.03
C HIS A 58 20.10 -18.06 11.00
N LEU A 59 19.11 -18.86 11.45
CA LEU A 59 18.08 -19.40 10.56
C LEU A 59 17.21 -18.32 9.93
N LEU A 60 16.82 -17.30 10.69
CA LEU A 60 15.92 -16.23 10.22
C LEU A 60 16.61 -15.30 9.23
N LEU A 61 17.92 -15.11 9.35
CA LEU A 61 18.70 -14.41 8.32
C LEU A 61 18.85 -15.25 7.05
N LEU A 62 18.83 -16.58 7.13
CA LEU A 62 18.82 -17.45 5.94
C LEU A 62 17.42 -17.58 5.31
N ASN A 63 16.37 -17.59 6.12
CA ASN A 63 14.97 -17.72 5.67
C ASN A 63 14.06 -16.84 6.54
N GLN A 64 13.76 -15.63 6.06
CA GLN A 64 12.93 -14.65 6.77
C GLN A 64 11.47 -15.09 6.87
N GLU A 65 11.02 -15.99 6.00
CA GLU A 65 9.62 -16.49 5.98
C GLU A 65 9.39 -17.68 6.93
N PHE A 66 10.39 -18.09 7.69
CA PHE A 66 10.26 -19.22 8.60
C PHE A 66 9.47 -18.84 9.87
N HIS A 67 8.16 -18.66 9.72
CA HIS A 67 7.24 -18.20 10.76
C HIS A 67 7.28 -19.02 12.06
N ILE A 68 7.52 -20.34 11.96
CA ILE A 68 7.66 -21.23 13.13
C ILE A 68 8.86 -20.81 13.99
N VAL A 69 9.99 -20.46 13.35
CA VAL A 69 11.21 -20.03 14.06
C VAL A 69 11.01 -18.65 14.68
N TRP A 70 10.34 -17.73 14.00
CA TRP A 70 9.94 -16.45 14.60
C TRP A 70 9.03 -16.65 15.83
N GLY A 71 8.06 -17.56 15.75
CA GLY A 71 7.18 -17.91 16.87
C GLY A 71 7.96 -18.48 18.06
N TYR A 72 8.88 -19.41 17.80
CA TYR A 72 9.74 -19.98 18.84
C TYR A 72 10.66 -18.92 19.46
N ARG A 73 11.25 -18.02 18.65
CA ARG A 73 12.05 -16.90 19.14
C ARG A 73 11.26 -16.02 20.11
N ARG A 74 10.01 -15.66 19.78
CA ARG A 74 9.12 -14.92 20.70
C ARG A 74 8.85 -15.71 21.99
N ALA A 75 8.63 -17.02 21.91
CA ALA A 75 8.41 -17.85 23.10
C ALA A 75 9.63 -17.85 24.04
N ILE A 76 10.85 -17.91 23.50
CA ILE A 76 12.09 -17.79 24.28
C ILE A 76 12.15 -16.44 25.01
N ILE A 77 11.92 -15.33 24.29
CA ILE A 77 11.96 -13.97 24.88
C ILE A 77 10.91 -13.79 25.98
N LEU A 78 9.69 -14.31 25.76
CA LEU A 78 8.63 -14.28 26.77
C LEU A 78 8.98 -15.11 28.00
N HIS A 79 9.61 -16.27 27.82
CA HIS A 79 10.06 -17.12 28.92
C HIS A 79 11.12 -16.42 29.78
N MET A 80 12.10 -15.77 29.16
CA MET A 80 13.10 -14.98 29.88
C MET A 80 12.46 -13.83 30.68
N SER A 81 11.47 -13.15 30.09
CA SER A 81 10.79 -12.04 30.76
C SER A 81 9.95 -12.48 31.98
N LYS A 82 9.40 -13.70 31.96
CA LYS A 82 8.60 -14.28 33.06
C LYS A 82 9.42 -14.69 34.28
N LYS A 83 10.68 -15.06 34.08
CA LYS A 83 11.55 -15.51 35.16
C LYS A 83 12.14 -14.37 36.00
N GLU A 84 11.78 -13.11 35.70
CA GLU A 84 12.45 -11.92 36.22
C GLU A 84 13.97 -11.89 35.94
N ASP A 85 14.44 -12.75 35.02
CA ASP A 85 15.86 -12.86 34.62
C ASP A 85 16.37 -11.60 33.90
N ILE A 86 15.50 -10.63 33.58
CA ILE A 86 15.82 -9.47 32.75
C ILE A 86 15.49 -8.16 33.48
N THR A 87 16.52 -7.37 33.77
CA THR A 87 16.39 -5.98 34.22
C THR A 87 15.85 -5.06 33.12
N GLU A 88 15.30 -3.88 33.45
CA GLU A 88 14.84 -2.92 32.43
C GLU A 88 15.92 -2.56 31.41
N ARG A 89 17.19 -2.39 31.84
CA ARG A 89 18.32 -2.16 30.93
C ARG A 89 18.50 -3.33 29.96
N SER A 90 18.45 -4.57 30.47
CA SER A 90 18.57 -5.77 29.65
C SER A 90 17.39 -5.95 28.68
N LYS A 91 16.18 -5.48 29.01
CA LYS A 91 15.02 -5.46 28.10
C LYS A 91 15.26 -4.52 26.91
N MET A 92 15.80 -3.33 27.17
CA MET A 92 16.10 -2.36 26.11
C MET A 92 17.22 -2.85 25.20
N ASP A 93 18.25 -3.50 25.75
CA ASP A 93 19.33 -4.07 24.94
C ASP A 93 18.82 -5.27 24.10
N LEU A 94 17.94 -6.10 24.66
CA LEU A 94 17.26 -7.15 23.90
C LEU A 94 16.44 -6.56 22.75
N GLY A 95 15.66 -5.50 23.01
CA GLY A 95 14.91 -4.81 21.96
C GLY A 95 15.78 -4.26 20.84
N LYS A 96 16.94 -3.67 21.16
CA LYS A 96 17.91 -3.22 20.14
C LYS A 96 18.39 -4.37 19.26
N GLU A 97 18.70 -5.53 19.85
CA GLU A 97 19.13 -6.72 19.10
C GLU A 97 18.02 -7.30 18.22
N GLU A 98 16.77 -7.29 18.68
CA GLU A 98 15.61 -7.73 17.89
C GLU A 98 15.27 -6.75 16.75
N LEU A 99 15.38 -5.44 16.99
CA LEU A 99 15.24 -4.44 15.94
C LEU A 99 16.37 -4.55 14.90
N LYS A 100 17.59 -4.86 15.33
CA LYS A 100 18.71 -5.13 14.42
C LYS A 100 18.45 -6.39 13.57
N LEU A 101 17.99 -7.48 14.19
CA LEU A 101 17.66 -8.72 13.49
C LEU A 101 16.57 -8.49 12.44
N THR A 102 15.48 -7.84 12.81
CA THR A 102 14.38 -7.58 11.88
C THR A 102 14.82 -6.63 10.75
N PHE A 103 15.67 -5.64 11.03
CA PHE A 103 16.24 -4.79 10.00
C PHE A 103 17.11 -5.57 9.01
N GLU A 104 18.05 -6.40 9.49
CA GLU A 104 18.88 -7.26 8.63
C GLU A 104 18.05 -8.26 7.81
N ALA A 105 16.97 -8.80 8.39
CA ALA A 105 16.02 -9.65 7.69
C ALA A 105 15.31 -8.87 6.56
N LEU A 106 14.83 -7.65 6.85
CA LEU A 106 14.15 -6.79 5.88
C LEU A 106 15.08 -6.27 4.78
N GLN A 107 16.37 -6.07 5.05
CA GLN A 107 17.35 -5.76 4.00
C GLN A 107 17.51 -6.90 2.99
N ARG A 108 17.35 -8.16 3.44
CA ARG A 108 17.39 -9.34 2.56
C ARG A 108 16.07 -9.57 1.84
N ASN A 109 14.95 -9.38 2.55
CA ASN A 109 13.61 -9.50 1.99
C ASN A 109 12.68 -8.42 2.59
N PRO A 110 12.53 -7.26 1.92
CA PRO A 110 11.75 -6.14 2.44
C PRO A 110 10.23 -6.40 2.43
N LYS A 111 9.80 -7.50 1.81
CA LYS A 111 8.40 -7.93 1.70
C LYS A 111 8.08 -9.12 2.61
N SER A 112 8.89 -9.33 3.65
CA SER A 112 8.71 -10.42 4.60
C SER A 112 7.63 -10.11 5.63
N TYR A 113 6.49 -10.79 5.54
CA TYR A 113 5.42 -10.66 6.54
C TYR A 113 5.91 -10.97 7.95
N ALA A 114 6.68 -12.04 8.10
CA ALA A 114 7.09 -12.51 9.41
C ALA A 114 8.11 -11.57 10.09
N ALA A 115 9.01 -10.95 9.31
CA ALA A 115 9.95 -9.96 9.84
C ALA A 115 9.24 -8.66 10.28
N TRP A 116 8.34 -8.13 9.45
CA TRP A 116 7.51 -6.96 9.81
C TRP A 116 6.65 -7.22 11.04
N PHE A 117 5.98 -8.38 11.08
CA PHE A 117 5.17 -8.78 12.23
C PHE A 117 6.00 -8.91 13.51
N HIS A 118 7.19 -9.51 13.43
CA HIS A 118 8.07 -9.61 14.60
C HIS A 118 8.52 -8.23 15.07
N ARG A 119 8.81 -7.30 14.15
CA ARG A 119 9.18 -5.92 14.49
C ARG A 119 8.05 -5.19 15.23
N GLN A 120 6.81 -5.31 14.76
CA GLN A 120 5.63 -4.80 15.48
C GLN A 120 5.50 -5.44 16.86
N TRP A 121 5.69 -6.75 16.95
CA TRP A 121 5.61 -7.47 18.22
C TRP A 121 6.65 -6.96 19.24
N VAL A 122 7.87 -6.63 18.82
CA VAL A 122 8.91 -6.03 19.69
C VAL A 122 8.43 -4.69 20.27
N LEU A 123 7.79 -3.85 19.44
CA LEU A 123 7.17 -2.59 19.86
C LEU A 123 6.00 -2.82 20.83
N ASP A 124 5.16 -3.82 20.59
CA ASP A 124 4.04 -4.19 21.47
C ASP A 124 4.48 -4.77 22.82
N ARG A 125 5.73 -5.24 22.93
CA ARG A 125 6.32 -5.70 24.19
C ARG A 125 7.03 -4.58 24.96
N ASN A 126 6.96 -3.33 24.49
CA ASN A 126 7.63 -2.17 25.09
C ASN A 126 9.14 -2.40 25.28
N LEU A 127 9.77 -3.12 24.35
CA LEU A 127 11.22 -3.38 24.34
C LEU A 127 12.01 -2.23 23.68
N VAL A 128 11.33 -1.16 23.26
CA VAL A 128 11.92 -0.07 22.49
C VAL A 128 11.66 1.24 23.22
N GLU A 129 12.75 1.93 23.56
CA GLU A 129 12.69 3.21 24.28
C GLU A 129 12.19 4.36 23.38
N ASN A 130 12.80 4.51 22.19
CA ASN A 130 12.47 5.59 21.26
C ASN A 130 11.78 5.03 20.01
N VAL A 131 10.46 4.87 20.09
CA VAL A 131 9.61 4.40 18.99
C VAL A 131 9.57 5.39 17.83
N GLN A 132 9.80 6.69 18.07
CA GLN A 132 9.82 7.72 17.01
C GLN A 132 10.83 7.41 15.91
N LYS A 133 11.97 6.80 16.25
CA LYS A 133 13.00 6.40 15.27
C LYS A 133 12.48 5.44 14.19
N GLU A 134 11.38 4.73 14.48
CA GLU A 134 10.75 3.82 13.53
C GLU A 134 10.03 4.56 12.40
N ILE A 135 9.57 5.79 12.63
CA ILE A 135 9.02 6.66 11.58
C ILE A 135 10.12 6.99 10.56
N HIS A 136 11.30 7.44 11.03
CA HIS A 136 12.45 7.73 10.16
C HIS A 136 12.95 6.50 9.40
N LEU A 137 12.88 5.32 10.02
CA LEU A 137 13.17 4.07 9.31
C LEU A 137 12.17 3.86 8.16
N CYS A 138 10.87 4.07 8.39
CA CYS A 138 9.87 3.95 7.33
C CYS A 138 10.15 4.91 6.17
N GLU A 139 10.55 6.14 6.47
CA GLU A 139 10.88 7.16 5.45
C GLU A 139 11.98 6.67 4.53
N LYS A 140 13.10 6.21 5.11
CA LYS A 140 14.22 5.62 4.35
C LYS A 140 13.83 4.39 3.56
N LEU A 141 13.01 3.50 4.12
CA LEU A 141 12.57 2.29 3.42
C LEU A 141 11.61 2.61 2.27
N LEU A 142 10.80 3.66 2.41
CA LEU A 142 9.91 4.16 1.35
C LEU A 142 10.64 5.00 0.30
N GLU A 143 11.82 5.53 0.58
CA GLU A 143 12.72 6.07 -0.46
C GLU A 143 13.29 4.96 -1.35
N LEU A 144 13.48 3.75 -0.81
CA LEU A 144 13.99 2.59 -1.57
C LEU A 144 12.89 1.85 -2.36
N ASP A 145 11.71 1.69 -1.78
CA ASP A 145 10.53 1.12 -2.44
C ASP A 145 9.28 1.83 -1.94
N GLU A 146 8.90 2.89 -2.64
CA GLU A 146 7.76 3.74 -2.30
C GLU A 146 6.41 3.01 -2.37
N ARG A 147 6.37 1.82 -2.99
CA ARG A 147 5.17 0.97 -3.12
C ARG A 147 5.20 -0.20 -2.15
N ASN A 148 6.14 -0.24 -1.21
CA ASN A 148 6.19 -1.28 -0.19
C ASN A 148 5.03 -1.13 0.80
N PHE A 149 3.91 -1.81 0.51
CA PHE A 149 2.71 -1.74 1.35
C PHE A 149 2.94 -2.26 2.78
N HIS A 150 3.93 -3.13 3.02
CA HIS A 150 4.27 -3.55 4.37
C HIS A 150 4.86 -2.40 5.18
N CYS A 151 5.74 -1.61 4.56
CA CYS A 151 6.34 -0.44 5.18
C CYS A 151 5.28 0.63 5.45
N TRP A 152 4.37 0.89 4.50
CA TRP A 152 3.22 1.78 4.71
C TRP A 152 2.31 1.31 5.85
N ASN A 153 2.02 0.01 5.93
CA ASN A 153 1.25 -0.57 7.03
C ASN A 153 1.97 -0.42 8.38
N TYR A 154 3.29 -0.65 8.40
CA TYR A 154 4.11 -0.50 9.59
C TYR A 154 4.16 0.96 10.04
N ARG A 155 4.36 1.91 9.12
CA ARG A 155 4.32 3.36 9.42
C ARG A 155 3.01 3.74 10.10
N ARG A 156 1.86 3.39 9.51
CA ARG A 156 0.54 3.65 10.11
C ARG A 156 0.38 3.03 11.51
N TYR A 157 0.93 1.85 11.73
CA TYR A 157 0.94 1.24 13.05
C TYR A 157 1.81 2.04 14.04
N VAL A 158 3.02 2.43 13.65
CA VAL A 158 3.94 3.22 14.49
C VAL A 158 3.33 4.59 14.80
N ALA A 159 2.82 5.30 13.79
CA ALA A 159 2.18 6.61 13.92
C ALA A 159 1.03 6.57 14.94
N ARG A 160 0.15 5.57 14.85
CA ARG A 160 -0.91 5.36 15.86
C ARG A 160 -0.36 5.06 17.25
N LYS A 161 0.72 4.27 17.35
CA LYS A 161 1.32 3.89 18.64
C LYS A 161 1.93 5.08 19.39
N ILE A 162 2.49 6.05 18.65
CA ILE A 162 3.08 7.28 19.22
C ILE A 162 2.08 8.43 19.34
N GLY A 163 0.85 8.29 18.84
CA GLY A 163 -0.15 9.36 18.82
C GLY A 163 0.20 10.51 17.86
N MET A 164 0.84 10.19 16.74
CA MET A 164 1.20 11.16 15.69
C MET A 164 -0.06 11.83 15.13
N ASP A 165 0.04 13.11 14.82
CA ASP A 165 -1.09 13.87 14.31
C ASP A 165 -1.43 13.44 12.87
N ARG A 166 -2.72 13.52 12.50
CA ARG A 166 -3.16 13.22 11.14
C ARG A 166 -2.56 14.19 10.13
N GLU A 167 -2.36 15.44 10.54
CA GLU A 167 -1.75 16.46 9.69
C GLU A 167 -0.30 16.10 9.32
N GLU A 168 0.48 15.53 10.25
CA GLU A 168 1.83 15.05 9.95
C GLU A 168 1.84 13.92 8.92
N GLU A 169 0.88 12.99 9.01
CA GLU A 169 0.73 11.90 8.03
C GLU A 169 0.21 12.40 6.67
N LEU A 170 -0.65 13.43 6.66
CA LEU A 170 -1.06 14.10 5.43
C LEU A 170 0.12 14.80 4.76
N GLN A 171 0.92 15.57 5.51
CA GLN A 171 2.13 16.21 5.01
C GLN A 171 3.12 15.18 4.45
N PHE A 172 3.31 14.05 5.13
CA PHE A 172 4.16 12.98 4.63
C PHE A 172 3.68 12.43 3.29
N SER A 173 2.37 12.21 3.14
CA SER A 173 1.81 11.78 1.85
C SER A 173 1.94 12.84 0.75
N THR A 174 1.80 14.13 1.08
CA THR A 174 2.03 15.24 0.13
C THR A 174 3.45 15.18 -0.40
N ILE A 175 4.45 15.09 0.48
CA ILE A 175 5.87 14.95 0.08
C ILE A 175 6.07 13.75 -0.86
N LYS A 176 5.41 12.61 -0.58
CA LYS A 176 5.54 11.41 -1.41
C LYS A 176 4.86 11.53 -2.77
N ILE A 177 3.77 12.28 -2.88
CA ILE A 177 3.09 12.56 -4.14
C ILE A 177 3.86 13.58 -4.97
N GLU A 178 4.43 14.61 -4.36
CA GLU A 178 5.29 15.58 -5.04
C GLU A 178 6.58 14.93 -5.57
N GLN A 179 7.11 13.93 -4.87
CA GLN A 179 8.24 13.12 -5.35
C GLN A 179 7.86 12.22 -6.54
N ASN A 180 6.63 11.68 -6.54
CA ASN A 180 6.10 10.85 -7.60
C ASN A 180 4.55 10.88 -7.60
N PHE A 181 3.97 11.56 -8.58
CA PHE A 181 2.51 11.69 -8.71
C PHE A 181 1.80 10.34 -8.95
N SER A 182 2.51 9.36 -9.50
CA SER A 182 2.04 7.98 -9.70
C SER A 182 2.05 7.13 -8.42
N ASN A 183 2.43 7.69 -7.27
CA ASN A 183 2.53 6.93 -6.03
C ASN A 183 1.15 6.59 -5.45
N TYR A 184 0.56 5.49 -5.96
CA TYR A 184 -0.73 4.96 -5.50
C TYR A 184 -0.75 4.68 -3.99
N SER A 185 0.38 4.30 -3.40
CA SER A 185 0.44 4.01 -1.96
C SER A 185 0.31 5.28 -1.13
N ALA A 186 0.90 6.39 -1.59
CA ALA A 186 0.76 7.70 -0.96
C ALA A 186 -0.66 8.26 -1.12
N LEU A 187 -1.25 8.18 -2.32
CA LEU A 187 -2.65 8.55 -2.55
C LEU A 187 -3.61 7.72 -1.69
N HIS A 188 -3.39 6.41 -1.59
CA HIS A 188 -4.17 5.57 -0.69
C HIS A 188 -3.95 5.96 0.77
N HIS A 189 -2.72 6.29 1.18
CA HIS A 189 -2.47 6.76 2.54
C HIS A 189 -3.25 8.05 2.84
N ARG A 190 -3.35 9.00 1.90
CA ARG A 190 -4.21 10.18 2.02
C ARG A 190 -5.66 9.84 2.32
N THR A 191 -6.25 8.87 1.60
CA THR A 191 -7.64 8.45 1.83
C THR A 191 -7.92 7.98 3.27
N ILE A 192 -6.88 7.51 3.98
CA ILE A 192 -6.99 7.04 5.36
C ILE A 192 -6.76 8.18 6.35
N SER A 193 -5.89 9.13 6.03
CA SER A 193 -5.49 10.22 6.92
C SER A 193 -6.47 11.40 6.89
N LEU A 194 -7.16 11.62 5.77
CA LEU A 194 -8.21 12.63 5.64
C LEU A 194 -9.41 12.35 6.57
N PRO A 195 -10.16 13.37 7.01
CA PRO A 195 -11.35 13.18 7.83
C PRO A 195 -12.44 12.39 7.09
N THR A 196 -13.36 11.81 7.83
CA THR A 196 -14.53 11.12 7.26
C THR A 196 -15.78 11.53 8.06
N PRO A 197 -16.82 12.09 7.41
CA PRO A 197 -16.92 12.43 5.99
C PRO A 197 -15.99 13.59 5.57
N LEU A 198 -15.68 13.70 4.28
CA LEU A 198 -14.95 14.86 3.74
C LEU A 198 -15.86 16.10 3.72
N THR A 199 -15.28 17.27 3.96
CA THR A 199 -15.96 18.55 3.75
C THR A 199 -15.83 18.98 2.29
N LYS A 200 -16.68 19.92 1.87
CA LYS A 200 -16.61 20.53 0.53
C LYS A 200 -15.21 21.11 0.24
N ASP A 201 -14.64 21.84 1.19
CA ASP A 201 -13.36 22.51 1.00
C ASP A 201 -12.22 21.50 0.78
N ILE A 202 -12.21 20.41 1.56
CA ILE A 202 -11.22 19.34 1.41
C ILE A 202 -11.38 18.65 0.05
N ILE A 203 -12.61 18.41 -0.41
CA ILE A 203 -12.84 17.82 -1.74
C ILE A 203 -12.27 18.73 -2.83
N LEU A 204 -12.49 20.04 -2.75
CA LEU A 204 -12.00 21.01 -3.73
C LEU A 204 -10.47 21.11 -3.72
N GLU A 205 -9.85 21.11 -2.54
CA GLU A 205 -8.40 21.12 -2.38
C GLU A 205 -7.77 19.84 -2.97
N GLU A 206 -8.30 18.67 -2.64
CA GLU A 206 -7.80 17.39 -3.15
C GLU A 206 -8.03 17.24 -4.67
N ILE A 207 -9.09 17.84 -5.22
CA ILE A 207 -9.28 17.89 -6.68
C ILE A 207 -8.22 18.76 -7.34
N ASN A 208 -7.83 19.89 -6.74
CA ASN A 208 -6.73 20.70 -7.28
C ASN A 208 -5.41 19.90 -7.33
N LEU A 209 -5.12 19.10 -6.30
CA LEU A 209 -3.98 18.18 -6.31
C LEU A 209 -4.05 17.20 -7.50
N VAL A 210 -5.22 16.60 -7.75
CA VAL A 210 -5.46 15.73 -8.92
C VAL A 210 -5.22 16.49 -10.22
N GLN A 211 -5.76 17.70 -10.35
CA GLN A 211 -5.66 18.51 -11.56
C GLN A 211 -4.20 18.78 -11.95
N GLN A 212 -3.36 19.11 -10.96
CA GLN A 212 -1.92 19.32 -11.18
C GLN A 212 -1.20 18.05 -11.64
N ALA A 213 -1.53 16.90 -11.03
CA ALA A 213 -0.92 15.62 -11.37
C ALA A 213 -1.33 15.13 -12.77
N VAL A 214 -2.63 15.19 -13.09
CA VAL A 214 -3.18 14.77 -14.39
C VAL A 214 -2.64 15.61 -15.55
N PHE A 215 -2.42 16.91 -15.33
CA PHE A 215 -1.83 17.78 -16.36
C PHE A 215 -0.42 17.33 -16.75
N THR A 216 0.31 16.68 -15.83
CA THR A 216 1.67 16.19 -16.07
C THR A 216 1.64 14.78 -16.68
N GLU A 217 0.80 13.88 -16.17
CA GLU A 217 0.70 12.49 -16.62
C GLU A 217 -0.77 12.02 -16.72
N PRO A 218 -1.48 12.33 -17.81
CA PRO A 218 -2.90 12.02 -17.97
C PRO A 218 -3.20 10.51 -18.10
N ASP A 219 -2.19 9.69 -18.40
CA ASP A 219 -2.31 8.23 -18.46
C ASP A 219 -2.07 7.53 -17.11
N ASP A 220 -1.67 8.25 -16.05
CA ASP A 220 -1.45 7.65 -14.74
C ASP A 220 -2.78 7.28 -14.07
N GLN A 221 -3.03 5.97 -13.96
CA GLN A 221 -4.28 5.48 -13.39
C GLN A 221 -4.49 5.87 -11.92
N SER A 222 -3.43 6.03 -11.14
CA SER A 222 -3.49 6.18 -9.68
C SER A 222 -4.25 7.42 -9.28
N VAL A 223 -3.93 8.51 -9.97
CA VAL A 223 -4.55 9.82 -9.76
C VAL A 223 -6.04 9.79 -10.14
N TRP A 224 -6.40 9.10 -11.23
CA TRP A 224 -7.80 8.95 -11.64
C TRP A 224 -8.63 8.08 -10.71
N PHE A 225 -8.05 7.04 -10.12
CA PHE A 225 -8.74 6.25 -9.08
C PHE A 225 -8.97 7.09 -7.81
N TYR A 226 -8.00 7.92 -7.42
CA TYR A 226 -8.16 8.87 -6.31
C TYR A 226 -9.25 9.91 -6.62
N TYR A 227 -9.23 10.50 -7.82
CA TYR A 227 -10.27 11.41 -8.29
C TYR A 227 -11.66 10.80 -8.26
N ARG A 228 -11.81 9.55 -8.72
CA ARG A 228 -13.10 8.84 -8.67
C ARG A 228 -13.62 8.70 -7.25
N TRP A 229 -12.73 8.46 -6.28
CA TRP A 229 -13.09 8.43 -4.86
C TRP A 229 -13.55 9.80 -4.35
N LEU A 230 -12.87 10.89 -4.74
CA LEU A 230 -13.30 12.27 -4.41
C LEU A 230 -14.68 12.59 -4.98
N ILE A 231 -14.95 12.23 -6.24
CA ILE A 231 -16.27 12.43 -6.87
C ILE A 231 -17.35 11.63 -6.12
N GLN A 232 -17.04 10.43 -5.64
CA GLN A 232 -18.01 9.68 -4.84
C GLN A 232 -18.32 10.38 -3.50
N ASN A 233 -17.29 10.89 -2.80
CA ASN A 233 -17.50 11.66 -1.58
C ASN A 233 -18.31 12.95 -1.82
N ALA A 234 -18.11 13.62 -2.96
CA ALA A 234 -18.91 14.78 -3.34
C ALA A 234 -20.39 14.43 -3.54
N VAL A 235 -20.66 13.29 -4.18
CA VAL A 235 -22.03 12.77 -4.35
C VAL A 235 -22.66 12.42 -3.01
N ASP A 236 -21.91 11.77 -2.11
CA ASP A 236 -22.40 11.41 -0.78
C ASP A 236 -22.68 12.66 0.06
N LEU A 237 -21.84 13.69 -0.05
CA LEU A 237 -22.06 15.00 0.58
C LEU A 237 -23.33 15.68 0.04
N GLY A 238 -23.53 15.70 -1.28
CA GLY A 238 -24.72 16.31 -1.91
C GLY A 238 -26.04 15.61 -1.60
N LYS A 239 -26.01 14.33 -1.19
CA LYS A 239 -27.20 13.57 -0.77
C LYS A 239 -27.55 13.77 0.71
N ASN A 240 -26.63 14.27 1.52
CA ASN A 240 -26.87 14.48 2.94
C ASN A 240 -27.65 15.78 3.16
N GLU A 241 -28.97 15.67 3.37
CA GLU A 241 -29.87 16.80 3.65
C GLU A 241 -29.59 17.52 4.98
N THR A 242 -28.72 16.96 5.83
CA THR A 242 -28.43 17.45 7.19
C THR A 242 -27.28 18.44 7.27
N THR A 243 -26.53 18.68 6.20
CA THR A 243 -25.47 19.71 6.17
C THR A 243 -26.05 21.08 5.80
N SER A 244 -25.85 22.06 6.69
CA SER A 244 -26.43 23.42 6.63
C SER A 244 -25.97 24.28 5.44
N GLU A 245 -25.06 23.79 4.61
CA GLU A 245 -24.69 24.38 3.32
C GLU A 245 -25.12 23.41 2.22
N SER A 246 -26.08 23.82 1.39
CA SER A 246 -26.48 23.04 0.21
C SER A 246 -25.29 22.97 -0.74
N PHE A 247 -24.59 21.83 -0.78
CA PHE A 247 -23.60 21.55 -1.80
C PHE A 247 -24.34 21.33 -3.13
N ASP A 248 -24.27 22.31 -4.03
CA ASP A 248 -24.85 22.20 -5.37
C ASP A 248 -24.07 21.18 -6.21
N LEU A 249 -24.44 19.92 -6.02
CA LEU A 249 -23.82 18.76 -6.66
C LEU A 249 -24.00 18.82 -8.19
N HIS A 250 -25.11 19.37 -8.68
CA HIS A 250 -25.36 19.47 -10.11
C HIS A 250 -24.35 20.41 -10.77
N SER A 251 -24.23 21.64 -10.27
CA SER A 251 -23.26 22.62 -10.78
C SER A 251 -21.81 22.15 -10.59
N PHE A 252 -21.52 21.45 -9.49
CA PHE A 252 -20.21 20.85 -9.26
C PHE A 252 -19.85 19.80 -10.32
N ILE A 253 -20.72 18.82 -10.60
CA ILE A 253 -20.44 17.80 -11.63
C ILE A 253 -20.32 18.44 -13.02
N GLN A 254 -21.11 19.48 -13.32
CA GLN A 254 -20.97 20.23 -14.58
C GLN A 254 -19.58 20.88 -14.70
N SER A 255 -19.06 21.50 -13.64
CA SER A 255 -17.71 22.09 -13.68
C SER A 255 -16.62 21.03 -13.89
N GLN A 256 -16.80 19.84 -13.30
CA GLN A 256 -15.89 18.72 -13.53
C GLN A 256 -15.93 18.22 -14.97
N ILE A 257 -17.11 18.15 -15.60
CA ILE A 257 -17.24 17.78 -17.01
C ILE A 257 -16.50 18.79 -17.90
N ILE A 258 -16.68 20.09 -17.66
CA ILE A 258 -16.01 21.14 -18.45
C ILE A 258 -14.50 20.96 -18.38
N TRP A 259 -13.96 20.80 -17.17
CA TRP A 259 -12.52 20.59 -16.98
C TRP A 259 -11.99 19.33 -17.68
N VAL A 260 -12.64 18.17 -17.50
CA VAL A 260 -12.19 16.93 -18.12
C VAL A 260 -12.38 16.96 -19.65
N GLN A 261 -13.37 17.70 -20.16
CA GLN A 261 -13.58 17.92 -21.58
C GLN A 261 -12.45 18.74 -22.21
N GLU A 262 -12.02 19.82 -21.55
CA GLU A 262 -10.85 20.61 -21.99
C GLU A 262 -9.59 19.73 -22.06
N LEU A 263 -9.38 18.88 -21.05
CA LEU A 263 -8.28 17.92 -21.06
C LEU A 263 -8.40 16.90 -22.19
N TYR A 264 -9.60 16.42 -22.48
CA TYR A 264 -9.85 15.49 -23.59
C TYR A 264 -9.54 16.10 -24.96
N GLU A 265 -9.77 17.40 -25.13
CA GLU A 265 -9.43 18.12 -26.36
C GLU A 265 -7.91 18.18 -26.59
N MET A 266 -7.13 18.22 -25.51
CA MET A 266 -5.67 18.16 -25.55
C MET A 266 -5.15 16.72 -25.69
N GLU A 267 -5.75 15.78 -24.95
CA GLU A 267 -5.24 14.42 -24.74
C GLU A 267 -6.27 13.36 -25.18
N ALA A 268 -6.71 13.43 -26.43
CA ALA A 268 -7.84 12.64 -26.95
C ALA A 268 -7.62 11.11 -26.99
N SER A 269 -6.39 10.65 -26.74
CA SER A 269 -6.01 9.23 -26.67
C SER A 269 -5.87 8.70 -25.24
N ALA A 270 -5.81 9.59 -24.24
CA ALA A 270 -5.64 9.20 -22.85
C ALA A 270 -6.89 8.50 -22.33
N LYS A 271 -6.78 7.18 -22.13
CA LYS A 271 -7.90 6.30 -21.76
C LYS A 271 -8.68 6.85 -20.57
N TRP A 272 -7.98 7.26 -19.53
CA TRP A 272 -8.58 7.61 -18.26
C TRP A 272 -9.38 8.92 -18.30
N VAL A 273 -9.01 9.84 -19.19
CA VAL A 273 -9.77 11.06 -19.46
C VAL A 273 -11.15 10.68 -20.01
N LEU A 274 -11.19 9.84 -21.05
CA LEU A 274 -12.46 9.40 -21.65
C LEU A 274 -13.32 8.59 -20.67
N VAL A 275 -12.70 7.68 -19.91
CA VAL A 275 -13.41 6.86 -18.91
C VAL A 275 -14.04 7.76 -17.84
N THR A 276 -13.32 8.79 -17.41
CA THR A 276 -13.78 9.72 -16.38
C THR A 276 -14.88 10.63 -16.92
N LEU A 277 -14.72 11.19 -18.12
CA LEU A 277 -15.71 12.04 -18.76
C LEU A 277 -17.03 11.30 -19.01
N ALA A 278 -16.96 10.05 -19.48
CA ALA A 278 -18.15 9.20 -19.67
C ALA A 278 -18.87 8.95 -18.34
N ALA A 279 -18.13 8.71 -17.26
CA ALA A 279 -18.69 8.49 -15.93
C ALA A 279 -19.28 9.77 -15.31
N LEU A 280 -18.71 10.94 -15.57
CA LEU A 280 -19.24 12.23 -15.12
C LEU A 280 -20.55 12.56 -15.84
N HIS A 281 -20.65 12.36 -17.15
CA HIS A 281 -21.90 12.53 -17.89
C HIS A 281 -23.01 11.58 -17.41
N ASP A 282 -22.68 10.33 -17.11
CA ASP A 282 -23.62 9.36 -16.51
C ASP A 282 -24.14 9.85 -15.15
N ARG A 283 -23.26 10.39 -14.29
CA ARG A 283 -23.68 11.00 -13.02
C ARG A 283 -24.53 12.25 -13.22
N LEU A 284 -24.19 13.13 -14.16
CA LEU A 284 -24.97 14.33 -14.44
C LEU A 284 -26.39 13.98 -14.90
N CYS A 285 -26.54 12.98 -15.77
CA CYS A 285 -27.84 12.49 -16.24
C CYS A 285 -28.78 12.13 -15.08
N ILE A 286 -28.27 11.52 -14.01
CA ILE A 286 -29.06 11.13 -12.82
C ILE A 286 -29.52 12.36 -12.03
N LEU A 287 -28.71 13.42 -12.02
CA LEU A 287 -28.98 14.65 -11.29
C LEU A 287 -29.88 15.62 -12.06
N THR A 288 -29.96 15.48 -13.39
CA THR A 288 -30.75 16.35 -14.26
C THR A 288 -32.22 15.94 -14.27
N THR A 289 -33.11 16.88 -13.94
CA THR A 289 -34.56 16.64 -13.88
C THR A 289 -35.27 16.84 -15.23
N ASN A 290 -34.69 17.62 -16.14
CA ASN A 290 -35.22 17.83 -17.49
C ASN A 290 -34.91 16.59 -18.35
N GLY A 291 -35.96 15.93 -18.86
CA GLY A 291 -35.81 14.73 -19.67
C GLY A 291 -35.02 14.91 -20.96
N ALA A 292 -35.07 16.08 -21.60
CA ALA A 292 -34.30 16.33 -22.83
C ALA A 292 -32.79 16.47 -22.53
N ASP A 293 -32.45 17.23 -21.49
CA ASP A 293 -31.06 17.45 -21.07
C ASP A 293 -30.45 16.17 -20.47
N ALA A 294 -31.23 15.39 -19.73
CA ALA A 294 -30.84 14.07 -19.25
C ALA A 294 -30.57 13.10 -20.41
N GLN A 295 -31.39 13.13 -21.47
CA GLN A 295 -31.16 12.28 -22.64
C GLN A 295 -29.89 12.70 -23.41
N ASP A 296 -29.63 14.01 -23.58
CA ASP A 296 -28.39 14.50 -24.21
C ASP A 296 -27.13 14.07 -23.44
N THR A 297 -27.14 14.22 -22.10
CA THR A 297 -26.01 13.80 -21.27
C THR A 297 -25.79 12.29 -21.31
N ARG A 298 -26.88 11.51 -21.37
CA ARG A 298 -26.82 10.05 -21.57
C ARG A 298 -26.18 9.67 -22.89
N ASP A 299 -26.60 10.31 -23.98
CA ASP A 299 -26.08 10.02 -25.32
C ASP A 299 -24.60 10.35 -25.43
N LYS A 300 -24.16 11.46 -24.82
CA LYS A 300 -22.73 11.82 -24.70
C LYS A 300 -21.91 10.76 -23.96
N SER A 301 -22.40 10.30 -22.80
CA SER A 301 -21.74 9.23 -22.04
C SER A 301 -21.63 7.93 -22.85
N GLN A 302 -22.71 7.51 -23.50
CA GLN A 302 -22.71 6.29 -24.32
C GLN A 302 -21.76 6.40 -25.52
N ALA A 303 -21.70 7.56 -26.18
CA ALA A 303 -20.78 7.79 -27.29
C ALA A 303 -19.32 7.62 -26.86
N LEU A 304 -18.94 8.16 -25.69
CA LEU A 304 -17.60 8.01 -25.13
C LEU A 304 -17.27 6.55 -24.78
N TYR A 305 -18.20 5.82 -24.17
CA TYR A 305 -18.00 4.39 -23.88
C TYR A 305 -17.88 3.55 -25.16
N ARG A 306 -18.64 3.85 -26.22
CA ARG A 306 -18.48 3.19 -27.54
C ARG A 306 -17.09 3.46 -28.12
N LYS A 307 -16.62 4.71 -28.08
CA LYS A 307 -15.26 5.06 -28.52
C LYS A 307 -14.19 4.28 -27.74
N LEU A 308 -14.36 4.13 -26.42
CA LEU A 308 -13.47 3.32 -25.58
C LEU A 308 -13.46 1.85 -26.01
N CYS A 309 -14.63 1.24 -26.24
CA CYS A 309 -14.74 -0.13 -26.73
C CYS A 309 -14.01 -0.37 -28.04
N ASP A 310 -14.20 0.53 -29.00
CA ASP A 310 -13.88 0.25 -30.40
C ASP A 310 -12.44 0.67 -30.75
N HIS A 311 -11.87 1.65 -30.05
CA HIS A 311 -10.65 2.31 -30.50
C HIS A 311 -9.57 2.53 -29.44
N ILE A 312 -9.90 2.61 -28.14
CA ILE A 312 -8.93 3.03 -27.11
C ILE A 312 -8.60 1.92 -26.12
N ASP A 313 -9.60 1.20 -25.61
CA ASP A 313 -9.40 0.16 -24.59
C ASP A 313 -10.27 -1.08 -24.83
N PRO A 314 -9.99 -1.82 -25.93
CA PRO A 314 -10.76 -3.00 -26.31
C PRO A 314 -10.70 -4.12 -25.25
N ASN A 315 -9.66 -4.15 -24.43
CA ASN A 315 -9.49 -5.13 -23.35
C ASN A 315 -10.58 -5.00 -22.27
N HIS A 316 -11.20 -3.82 -22.12
CA HIS A 316 -12.28 -3.57 -21.17
C HIS A 316 -13.65 -3.39 -21.85
N LYS A 317 -13.79 -3.78 -23.11
CA LYS A 317 -15.04 -3.65 -23.90
C LYS A 317 -16.28 -4.15 -23.14
N HIS A 318 -16.21 -5.32 -22.50
CA HIS A 318 -17.37 -5.85 -21.76
C HIS A 318 -17.80 -4.98 -20.57
N TYR A 319 -16.85 -4.33 -19.90
CA TYR A 319 -17.16 -3.37 -18.84
C TYR A 319 -17.90 -2.16 -19.41
N TYR A 320 -17.44 -1.61 -20.53
CA TYR A 320 -18.10 -0.46 -21.17
C TYR A 320 -19.47 -0.80 -21.77
N GLU A 321 -19.60 -1.96 -22.43
CA GLU A 321 -20.89 -2.47 -22.91
C GLU A 321 -21.89 -2.66 -21.75
N TYR A 322 -21.40 -3.15 -20.61
CA TYR A 322 -22.20 -3.23 -19.40
C TYR A 322 -22.67 -1.85 -18.95
N ARG A 323 -21.77 -0.84 -18.90
CA ARG A 323 -22.11 0.54 -18.53
C ARG A 323 -23.11 1.20 -19.49
N ILE A 324 -23.01 0.93 -20.79
CA ILE A 324 -23.97 1.43 -21.79
C ILE A 324 -25.36 0.84 -21.56
N LYS A 325 -25.44 -0.48 -21.32
CA LYS A 325 -26.71 -1.19 -21.13
C LYS A 325 -27.37 -0.89 -19.79
N HIS A 326 -26.58 -0.80 -18.73
CA HIS A 326 -27.01 -0.59 -17.35
C HIS A 326 -26.72 0.83 -16.89
N PHE A 327 -26.98 1.79 -17.77
CA PHE A 327 -26.92 3.21 -17.43
C PHE A 327 -27.65 3.38 -16.11
N THR A 328 -26.96 3.93 -15.10
CA THR A 328 -27.45 3.95 -13.73
C THR A 328 -28.80 4.68 -13.72
N THR A 329 -29.88 3.92 -13.51
CA THR A 329 -31.23 4.43 -13.28
C THR A 329 -31.33 5.07 -11.91
#